data_AF-A0A8H3BY62-F1
#
_entry.id   AF-A0A8H3BY62-F1
#
_cell.length_a   1.000
_cell.length_b   1.000
_cell.length_c   1.000
_cell.angle_alpha   90.00
_cell.angle_beta   90.00
_cell.angle_gamma   90.00
#
_symmetry.space_group_name_H-M   'P 1'
#
loop_
_entity.id
_entity.type
_entity.pdbx_description
1 polymer ?
#
loop_
_entity_poly.entity_id
_entity_poly.type
_entity_poly.pdbx_seq_one_letter_code
_entity_poly.pdbx_strand_id
1 'polypeptide(L)'
;MPASRSRQWVIVPKGMYPEVRRHLPASKLEKATAPTWTDNPYWTEIKPTGEWAAKCVDRWCLLAPYNTTITEDQWKAYYKERSALDRINTVDSAESDAIEAKYLDENTWKVLRKAAEHVASAILASTLDDTVRKKSIARTLLGSLYFMSVDGSSEGLGAPEPRNLDTTTRLYSPFGLGTSIDFHYDYHYRKRSYEDERDAMLNAAGREISECDPDKPTKCAAEPELPEYEEDEEEKGEDKDPEEEEEKERGTKFRHIENLKAYTLFSGVRNCFTSSRLSTNVMFSAQTEDMIGGWSTMYITEKNVKVFEEPFFGTKGWISPRKLVDILMAAGTALLHGETDTEAGEHLQHKFDYYQGEKSGKGMFAKERTQLTQLEKAEKAKGKKDLSRE
;
A
#
# COMPACT_ATOMS: atom_id res chain seq x y z
N MET A 1 -0.28 49.55 19.19
CA MET A 1 -0.03 48.62 20.31
C MET A 1 -0.20 47.20 19.78
N PRO A 2 0.75 46.27 19.98
CA PRO A 2 0.56 44.90 19.53
C PRO A 2 -0.27 44.11 20.54
N ALA A 3 -1.32 43.42 20.06
CA ALA A 3 -2.14 42.55 20.88
C ALA A 3 -1.32 41.32 21.31
N SER A 4 -1.14 41.19 22.62
CA SER A 4 -0.52 40.03 23.27
C SER A 4 -1.36 38.78 22.99
N ARG A 5 -0.82 37.86 22.16
CA ARG A 5 -1.38 36.52 21.99
C ARG A 5 -1.07 35.71 23.25
N SER A 6 -2.01 35.63 24.17
CA SER A 6 -1.93 34.70 25.29
C SER A 6 -1.94 33.27 24.75
N ARG A 7 -0.84 32.54 24.95
CA ARG A 7 -0.81 31.09 24.73
C ARG A 7 -1.65 30.46 25.85
N GLN A 8 -2.88 30.06 25.54
CA GLN A 8 -3.62 29.15 26.41
C GLN A 8 -2.92 27.79 26.37
N TRP A 9 -2.30 27.42 27.48
CA TRP A 9 -1.82 26.07 27.70
C TRP A 9 -3.04 25.18 27.94
N VAL A 10 -3.41 24.39 26.95
CA VAL A 10 -4.38 23.30 27.15
C VAL A 10 -3.65 22.23 27.97
N ILE A 11 -4.04 22.09 29.24
CA ILE A 11 -3.56 21.01 30.09
C ILE A 11 -4.25 19.74 29.61
N VAL A 12 -3.55 18.94 28.82
CA VAL A 12 -4.03 17.61 28.43
C VAL A 12 -3.89 16.67 29.63
N PRO A 13 -4.96 15.98 30.08
CA PRO A 13 -4.88 15.06 31.21
C PRO A 13 -3.89 13.92 30.95
N LYS A 14 -3.05 13.62 31.95
CA LYS A 14 -2.24 12.39 31.98
C LYS A 14 -3.19 11.19 31.92
N GLY A 15 -3.08 10.36 30.87
CA GLY A 15 -3.88 9.14 30.68
C GLY A 15 -4.85 9.17 29.48
N MET A 16 -4.90 10.26 28.72
CA MET A 16 -5.81 10.39 27.56
C MET A 16 -5.23 9.82 26.25
N TYR A 17 -3.93 9.57 26.19
CA TYR A 17 -3.31 8.80 25.11
C TYR A 17 -3.04 7.39 25.64
N PRO A 18 -3.28 6.32 24.84
CA PRO A 18 -2.80 4.99 25.20
C PRO A 18 -1.31 5.12 25.51
N GLU A 19 -0.89 4.59 26.67
CA GLU A 19 0.51 4.61 27.07
C GLU A 19 1.34 4.15 25.88
N VAL A 20 2.23 5.02 25.39
CA VAL A 20 3.13 4.69 24.27
C VAL A 20 3.79 3.37 24.64
N ARG A 21 3.44 2.31 23.89
CA ARG A 21 3.92 0.95 24.16
C ARG A 21 5.43 1.05 24.33
N ARG A 22 5.92 0.75 25.53
CA ARG A 22 7.36 0.70 25.75
C ARG A 22 7.88 -0.50 24.98
N HIS A 23 8.66 -0.22 23.94
CA HIS A 23 9.34 -1.25 23.18
C HIS A 23 10.14 -2.15 24.12
N LEU A 24 10.11 -3.45 23.83
CA LEU A 24 10.85 -4.43 24.60
C LEU A 24 12.35 -4.13 24.54
N PRO A 25 13.10 -4.34 25.64
CA PRO A 25 14.56 -4.24 25.58
C PRO A 25 15.11 -5.28 24.61
N ALA A 26 16.25 -4.97 23.97
CA ALA A 26 16.84 -5.81 22.92
C ALA A 26 17.06 -7.28 23.32
N SER A 27 17.31 -7.56 24.60
CA SER A 27 17.50 -8.92 25.13
C SER A 27 16.21 -9.76 25.19
N LYS A 28 15.04 -9.11 25.08
CA LYS A 28 13.71 -9.76 25.07
C LYS A 28 13.08 -9.80 23.69
N LEU A 29 13.75 -9.26 22.67
CA LEU A 29 13.29 -9.34 21.30
C LEU A 29 13.49 -10.75 20.75
N GLU A 30 12.53 -11.20 19.96
CA GLU A 30 12.64 -12.46 19.24
C GLU A 30 13.80 -12.40 18.23
N LYS A 31 14.39 -13.57 17.95
CA LYS A 31 15.41 -13.70 16.91
C LYS A 31 14.74 -14.12 15.62
N ALA A 32 15.22 -13.57 14.50
CA ALA A 32 14.84 -14.05 13.19
C ALA A 32 15.24 -15.51 13.00
N THR A 33 14.38 -16.26 12.32
CA THR A 33 14.70 -17.59 11.80
C THR A 33 15.38 -17.43 10.45
N ALA A 34 16.44 -18.20 10.20
CA ALA A 34 17.08 -18.19 8.89
C ALA A 34 16.08 -18.69 7.82
N PRO A 35 15.88 -17.97 6.71
CA PRO A 35 14.91 -18.35 5.69
C PRO A 35 15.29 -19.69 5.03
N THR A 36 14.31 -20.57 4.85
CA THR A 36 14.45 -21.88 4.18
C THR A 36 13.56 -21.92 2.94
N TRP A 37 14.12 -21.58 1.78
CA TRP A 37 13.39 -21.61 0.51
C TRP A 37 13.26 -23.01 -0.12
N THR A 38 13.72 -24.05 0.58
CA THR A 38 13.78 -25.44 0.10
C THR A 38 12.60 -26.30 0.57
N ASP A 39 11.74 -25.77 1.44
CA ASP A 39 10.73 -26.58 2.13
C ASP A 39 9.51 -26.91 1.24
N ASN A 40 9.34 -26.17 0.13
CA ASN A 40 8.28 -26.40 -0.83
C ASN A 40 8.78 -27.28 -2.00
N PRO A 41 8.21 -28.48 -2.23
CA PRO A 41 8.67 -29.39 -3.28
C PRO A 41 8.43 -28.85 -4.70
N TYR A 42 7.58 -27.85 -4.85
CA TYR A 42 7.28 -27.21 -6.13
C TYR A 42 8.21 -26.03 -6.44
N TRP A 43 9.13 -25.70 -5.52
CA TRP A 43 10.08 -24.62 -5.68
C TRP A 43 11.46 -25.14 -6.05
N THR A 44 12.14 -24.42 -6.92
CA THR A 44 13.48 -24.78 -7.40
C THR A 44 14.42 -23.57 -7.40
N GLU A 45 15.70 -23.84 -7.21
CA GLU A 45 16.78 -22.87 -7.42
C GLU A 45 17.22 -22.80 -8.90
N ILE A 46 16.76 -23.75 -9.72
CA ILE A 46 17.07 -23.81 -11.15
C ILE A 46 16.20 -22.79 -11.90
N LYS A 47 16.84 -21.88 -12.63
CA LYS A 47 16.13 -20.91 -13.48
C LYS A 47 15.20 -21.62 -14.47
N PRO A 48 13.96 -21.15 -14.66
CA PRO A 48 13.05 -21.71 -15.64
C PRO A 48 13.60 -21.50 -17.05
N THR A 49 13.39 -22.49 -17.92
CA THR A 49 13.89 -22.50 -19.31
C THR A 49 12.82 -22.14 -20.35
N GLY A 50 11.56 -22.03 -19.92
CA GLY A 50 10.47 -21.58 -20.78
C GLY A 50 10.67 -20.14 -21.25
N GLU A 51 10.15 -19.82 -22.43
CA GLU A 51 10.41 -18.54 -23.11
C GLU A 51 9.95 -17.34 -22.26
N TRP A 52 8.72 -17.37 -21.76
CA TRP A 52 8.13 -16.27 -21.01
C TRP A 52 8.66 -16.23 -19.60
N ALA A 53 8.83 -17.38 -18.95
CA ALA A 53 9.44 -17.45 -17.63
C ALA A 53 10.86 -16.85 -17.63
N ALA A 54 11.71 -17.27 -18.58
CA ALA A 54 13.06 -16.73 -18.72
C ALA A 54 13.05 -15.23 -19.01
N LYS A 55 12.18 -14.75 -19.91
CA LYS A 55 11.99 -13.32 -20.18
C LYS A 55 11.62 -12.53 -18.92
N CYS A 56 10.73 -13.06 -18.07
CA CYS A 56 10.35 -12.42 -16.81
C CYS A 56 11.52 -12.37 -15.83
N VAL A 57 12.21 -13.49 -15.65
CA VAL A 57 13.35 -13.62 -14.74
C VAL A 57 14.46 -12.65 -15.12
N ASP A 58 14.80 -12.57 -16.40
CA ASP A 58 15.89 -11.71 -16.86
C ASP A 58 15.49 -10.22 -16.85
N ARG A 59 14.28 -9.88 -17.31
CA ARG A 59 13.81 -8.49 -17.37
C ARG A 59 13.70 -7.85 -15.99
N TRP A 60 13.12 -8.55 -15.02
CA TRP A 60 12.89 -8.02 -13.67
C TRP A 60 13.83 -8.58 -12.60
N CYS A 61 14.87 -9.31 -13.01
CA CYS A 61 15.86 -9.90 -12.11
C CYS A 61 15.20 -10.72 -10.98
N LEU A 62 14.21 -11.55 -11.31
CA LEU A 62 13.54 -12.40 -10.34
C LEU A 62 14.54 -13.41 -9.77
N LEU A 63 14.44 -13.65 -8.46
CA LEU A 63 15.35 -14.52 -7.73
C LEU A 63 14.73 -15.89 -7.51
N ALA A 64 15.57 -16.88 -7.24
CA ALA A 64 15.11 -18.15 -6.69
C ALA A 64 14.55 -17.95 -5.27
N PRO A 65 13.53 -18.72 -4.84
CA PRO A 65 12.96 -19.86 -5.55
C PRO A 65 12.06 -19.49 -6.74
N TYR A 66 12.02 -20.38 -7.73
CA TYR A 66 11.09 -20.33 -8.85
C TYR A 66 10.01 -21.39 -8.65
N ASN A 67 8.74 -21.01 -8.81
CA ASN A 67 7.63 -21.94 -8.71
C ASN A 67 7.44 -22.71 -10.02
N THR A 68 7.66 -24.02 -9.97
CA THR A 68 7.59 -24.93 -11.13
C THR A 68 6.17 -25.24 -11.60
N THR A 69 5.14 -24.91 -10.80
CA THR A 69 3.74 -25.13 -11.20
C THR A 69 3.19 -24.04 -12.10
N ILE A 70 3.90 -22.92 -12.24
CA ILE A 70 3.48 -21.81 -13.10
C ILE A 70 3.67 -22.17 -14.56
N THR A 71 2.59 -22.08 -15.32
CA THR A 71 2.58 -22.36 -16.76
C THR A 71 3.17 -21.21 -17.57
N GLU A 72 3.63 -21.50 -18.79
CA GLU A 72 4.13 -20.47 -19.71
C GLU A 72 3.08 -19.43 -20.08
N ASP A 73 1.80 -19.81 -20.16
CA ASP A 73 0.71 -18.86 -20.42
C ASP A 73 0.50 -17.90 -19.24
N GLN A 74 0.63 -18.39 -18.00
CA GLN A 74 0.62 -17.54 -16.81
C GLN A 74 1.82 -16.59 -16.78
N TRP A 75 3.03 -17.08 -17.11
CA TRP A 75 4.21 -16.21 -17.25
C TRP A 75 4.04 -15.17 -18.35
N LYS A 76 3.39 -15.52 -19.46
CA LYS A 76 3.07 -14.60 -20.54
C LYS A 76 2.08 -13.53 -20.10
N ALA A 77 1.05 -13.89 -19.33
CA ALA A 77 0.10 -12.93 -18.76
C ALA A 77 0.80 -11.99 -17.78
N TYR A 78 1.59 -12.54 -16.86
CA TYR A 78 2.44 -11.78 -15.94
C TYR A 78 3.36 -10.80 -16.67
N TYR A 79 4.03 -11.26 -17.72
CA TYR A 79 4.93 -10.43 -18.51
C TYR A 79 4.19 -9.23 -19.11
N LYS A 80 3.01 -9.48 -19.69
CA LYS A 80 2.21 -8.44 -20.35
C LYS A 80 1.65 -7.44 -19.34
N GLU A 81 1.08 -7.90 -18.22
CA GLU A 81 0.55 -7.05 -17.16
C GLU A 81 1.65 -6.13 -16.61
N ARG A 82 2.79 -6.71 -16.20
CA ARG A 82 3.90 -5.94 -15.63
C ARG A 82 4.57 -5.02 -16.65
N SER A 83 4.63 -5.41 -17.93
CA SER A 83 5.11 -4.53 -19.01
C SER A 83 4.14 -3.37 -19.29
N ALA A 84 2.84 -3.57 -19.12
CA ALA A 84 1.87 -2.48 -19.23
C ALA A 84 2.02 -1.50 -18.07
N LEU A 85 2.20 -2.01 -16.84
CA LEU A 85 2.51 -1.17 -15.68
C LEU A 85 3.85 -0.44 -15.80
N ASP A 86 4.89 -1.07 -16.39
CA ASP A 86 6.17 -0.40 -16.70
C ASP A 86 5.92 0.84 -17.58
N ARG A 87 5.07 0.74 -18.61
CA ARG A 87 4.74 1.87 -19.50
C ARG A 87 4.01 2.99 -18.76
N ILE A 88 3.00 2.65 -17.97
CA ILE A 88 2.25 3.60 -17.14
C ILE A 88 3.17 4.30 -16.13
N ASN A 89 4.14 3.57 -15.56
CA ASN A 89 5.05 4.08 -14.53
C ASN A 89 6.37 4.62 -15.09
N THR A 90 6.44 4.87 -16.41
CA THR A 90 7.59 5.53 -17.04
C THR A 90 7.30 7.02 -17.15
N VAL A 91 8.14 7.84 -16.51
CA VAL A 91 8.05 9.31 -16.57
C VAL A 91 8.06 9.78 -18.04
N ASP A 92 7.17 10.72 -18.36
CA ASP A 92 7.02 11.31 -19.70
C ASP A 92 6.51 10.34 -20.80
N SER A 93 5.99 9.17 -20.43
CA SER A 93 5.25 8.32 -21.37
C SER A 93 3.83 8.86 -21.55
N ALA A 94 3.23 8.64 -22.73
CA ALA A 94 1.85 9.04 -22.98
C ALA A 94 0.86 8.28 -22.06
N GLU A 95 1.22 7.05 -21.67
CA GLU A 95 0.42 6.24 -20.75
C GLU A 95 0.51 6.71 -19.29
N SER A 96 1.52 7.51 -18.94
CA SER A 96 1.74 7.99 -17.57
C SER A 96 0.76 9.06 -17.11
N ASP A 97 0.10 9.73 -18.06
CA ASP A 97 -1.01 10.68 -17.82
C ASP A 97 -2.14 10.06 -16.97
N ALA A 98 -2.28 8.73 -17.02
CA ALA A 98 -3.29 7.99 -16.25
C ALA A 98 -3.05 7.99 -14.73
N ILE A 99 -1.82 8.25 -14.28
CA ILE A 99 -1.45 8.26 -12.85
C ILE A 99 -0.81 9.58 -12.41
N GLU A 100 -0.77 10.59 -13.28
CA GLU A 100 -0.31 11.92 -12.91
C GLU A 100 -1.40 12.67 -12.15
N ALA A 101 -1.22 12.80 -10.83
CA ALA A 101 -2.17 13.46 -9.95
C ALA A 101 -2.07 14.98 -10.09
N LYS A 102 -2.89 15.55 -10.97
CA LYS A 102 -2.86 16.99 -11.33
C LYS A 102 -3.12 17.94 -10.16
N TYR A 103 -3.77 17.47 -9.11
CA TYR A 103 -4.20 18.28 -7.96
C TYR A 103 -3.40 18.00 -6.68
N LEU A 104 -2.38 17.13 -6.76
CA LEU A 104 -1.42 16.93 -5.69
C LEU A 104 -0.22 17.86 -5.89
N ASP A 105 0.19 18.55 -4.83
CA ASP A 105 1.39 19.40 -4.80
C ASP A 105 2.67 18.53 -4.86
N GLU A 106 2.56 17.27 -4.47
CA GLU A 106 3.65 16.31 -4.49
C GLU A 106 3.87 15.69 -5.88
N ASN A 107 5.13 15.58 -6.28
CA ASN A 107 5.49 14.86 -7.49
C ASN A 107 5.28 13.34 -7.29
N THR A 108 4.31 12.76 -8.00
CA THR A 108 3.95 11.32 -7.94
C THR A 108 5.18 10.41 -8.07
N TRP A 109 6.06 10.67 -9.05
CA TRP A 109 7.24 9.84 -9.29
C TRP A 109 8.26 9.87 -8.15
N LYS A 110 8.38 11.02 -7.48
CA LYS A 110 9.22 11.16 -6.29
C LYS A 110 8.64 10.35 -5.13
N VAL A 111 7.32 10.30 -4.98
CA VAL A 111 6.66 9.47 -3.97
C VAL A 111 6.90 7.99 -4.25
N LEU A 112 6.66 7.52 -5.49
CA LEU A 112 6.91 6.13 -5.88
C LEU A 112 8.36 5.70 -5.62
N ARG A 113 9.32 6.54 -6.02
CA ARG A 113 10.76 6.26 -5.81
C ARG A 113 11.10 6.16 -4.32
N LYS A 114 10.56 7.08 -3.50
CA LYS A 114 10.74 7.08 -2.04
C LYS A 114 10.12 5.84 -1.40
N ALA A 115 8.94 5.43 -1.86
CA ALA A 115 8.25 4.21 -1.43
C ALA A 115 9.10 2.95 -1.72
N ALA A 116 9.55 2.80 -2.96
CA ALA A 116 10.41 1.69 -3.37
C ALA A 116 11.74 1.65 -2.59
N GLU A 117 12.36 2.81 -2.35
CA GLU A 117 13.56 2.93 -1.51
C GLU A 117 13.31 2.51 -0.05
N HIS A 118 12.14 2.84 0.51
CA HIS A 118 11.77 2.44 1.86
C HIS A 118 11.58 0.91 1.96
N VAL A 119 10.90 0.30 0.98
CA VAL A 119 10.76 -1.17 0.87
C VAL A 119 12.13 -1.83 0.78
N ALA A 120 13.01 -1.37 -0.10
CA ALA A 120 14.37 -1.90 -0.24
C ALA A 120 15.22 -1.70 1.03
N SER A 121 15.13 -0.53 1.68
CA SER A 121 15.86 -0.23 2.92
C SER A 121 15.43 -1.14 4.06
N ALA A 122 14.13 -1.46 4.14
CA ALA A 122 13.59 -2.38 5.12
C ALA A 122 14.29 -3.75 5.00
N ILE A 123 14.43 -4.29 3.78
CA ILE A 123 15.16 -5.53 3.54
C ILE A 123 16.64 -5.42 3.89
N LEU A 124 17.33 -4.34 3.48
CA LEU A 124 18.75 -4.15 3.79
C LEU A 124 19.03 -4.06 5.29
N ALA A 125 18.06 -3.56 6.06
CA ALA A 125 18.11 -3.43 7.51
C ALA A 125 17.64 -4.68 8.28
N SER A 126 17.30 -5.76 7.56
CA SER A 126 16.99 -7.07 8.16
C SER A 126 18.23 -7.81 8.66
N THR A 127 17.99 -8.79 9.52
CA THR A 127 18.98 -9.70 10.10
C THR A 127 19.40 -10.85 9.18
N LEU A 128 19.02 -10.83 7.90
CA LEU A 128 19.48 -11.84 6.95
C LEU A 128 21.01 -11.76 6.81
N ASP A 129 21.70 -12.84 7.21
CA ASP A 129 23.16 -12.94 7.24
C ASP A 129 23.78 -12.98 5.83
N ASP A 130 23.08 -13.58 4.86
CA ASP A 130 23.50 -13.58 3.47
C ASP A 130 23.37 -12.16 2.88
N THR A 131 24.48 -11.42 2.98
CA THR A 131 24.55 -10.03 2.50
C THR A 131 24.37 -9.90 1.00
N VAL A 132 24.74 -10.91 0.20
CA VAL A 132 24.62 -10.89 -1.25
C VAL A 132 23.17 -11.11 -1.65
N ARG A 133 22.51 -12.11 -1.06
CA ARG A 133 21.09 -12.37 -1.30
C ARG A 133 20.22 -11.23 -0.77
N LYS A 134 20.53 -10.70 0.42
CA LYS A 134 19.86 -9.50 0.97
C LYS A 134 19.92 -8.29 0.02
N LYS A 135 21.09 -8.00 -0.55
CA LYS A 135 21.25 -6.93 -1.54
C LYS A 135 20.49 -7.21 -2.84
N SER A 136 20.48 -8.46 -3.28
CA SER A 136 19.77 -8.87 -4.49
C SER A 136 18.26 -8.70 -4.31
N ILE A 137 17.69 -9.17 -3.19
CA ILE A 137 16.27 -8.99 -2.85
C ILE A 137 15.91 -7.50 -2.83
N ALA A 138 16.70 -6.68 -2.13
CA ALA A 138 16.45 -5.24 -2.05
C ALA A 138 16.51 -4.55 -3.41
N ARG A 139 17.47 -4.94 -4.28
CA ARG A 139 17.58 -4.42 -5.64
C ARG A 139 16.38 -4.80 -6.50
N THR A 140 15.92 -6.05 -6.43
CA THR A 140 14.75 -6.50 -7.19
C THR A 140 13.49 -5.76 -6.73
N LEU A 141 13.28 -5.60 -5.42
CA LEU A 141 12.13 -4.87 -4.88
C LEU A 141 12.09 -3.39 -5.27
N LEU A 142 13.25 -2.74 -5.42
CA LEU A 142 13.33 -1.35 -5.84
C LEU A 142 12.67 -1.10 -7.21
N GLY A 143 12.61 -2.11 -8.08
CA GLY A 143 11.96 -2.07 -9.39
C GLY A 143 10.67 -2.90 -9.49
N SER A 144 10.05 -3.24 -8.36
CA SER A 144 8.85 -4.10 -8.31
C SER A 144 7.59 -3.39 -7.82
N LEU A 145 7.66 -2.09 -7.52
CA LEU A 145 6.53 -1.29 -7.05
C LEU A 145 5.98 -0.40 -8.17
N TYR A 146 4.67 -0.45 -8.37
CA TYR A 146 3.96 0.30 -9.41
C TYR A 146 2.76 1.02 -8.83
N PHE A 147 2.48 2.24 -9.29
CA PHE A 147 1.16 2.84 -9.18
C PHE A 147 0.21 2.21 -10.19
N MET A 148 -1.03 2.01 -9.77
CA MET A 148 -2.15 1.60 -10.61
C MET A 148 -3.15 2.75 -10.78
N SER A 149 -3.39 3.52 -9.71
CA SER A 149 -4.09 4.81 -9.72
C SER A 149 -3.50 5.74 -8.68
N VAL A 150 -3.56 7.05 -8.93
CA VAL A 150 -3.26 8.12 -7.97
C VAL A 150 -4.25 9.24 -8.24
N ASP A 151 -5.10 9.52 -7.27
CA ASP A 151 -6.01 10.66 -7.28
C ASP A 151 -5.99 11.34 -5.90
N GLY A 152 -6.46 12.58 -5.85
CA GLY A 152 -6.50 13.34 -4.61
C GLY A 152 -6.48 14.84 -4.84
N SER A 153 -6.51 15.58 -3.74
CA SER A 153 -6.48 17.03 -3.72
C SER A 153 -5.60 17.52 -2.57
N SER A 154 -4.78 18.54 -2.85
CA SER A 154 -4.04 19.26 -1.81
C SER A 154 -4.94 20.27 -1.10
N GLU A 155 -4.51 20.80 0.06
CA GLU A 155 -5.23 21.88 0.73
C GLU A 155 -5.26 23.14 -0.16
N GLY A 156 -6.44 23.50 -0.67
CA GLY A 156 -6.62 24.70 -1.49
C GLY A 156 -6.26 26.00 -0.77
N LEU A 157 -5.86 27.03 -1.52
CA LEU A 157 -5.48 28.35 -0.98
C LEU A 157 -6.67 29.18 -0.42
N GLY A 158 -7.91 28.67 -0.43
CA GLY A 158 -9.09 29.37 0.06
C GLY A 158 -10.17 28.42 0.61
N ALA A 159 -10.72 28.77 1.79
CA ALA A 159 -11.59 27.91 2.64
C ALA A 159 -10.96 26.54 2.95
N PRO A 160 -11.36 25.80 4.02
CA PRO A 160 -10.70 24.53 4.34
C PRO A 160 -11.21 23.45 3.37
N GLU A 161 -10.66 23.42 2.15
CA GLU A 161 -10.79 22.29 1.24
C GLU A 161 -10.10 21.08 1.88
N PRO A 162 -10.75 19.91 1.91
CA PRO A 162 -10.15 18.71 2.45
C PRO A 162 -8.93 18.30 1.63
N ARG A 163 -7.87 17.86 2.33
CA ARG A 163 -6.85 17.04 1.70
C ARG A 163 -7.42 15.64 1.52
N ASN A 164 -7.49 15.18 0.27
CA ASN A 164 -7.90 13.83 -0.08
C ASN A 164 -6.78 13.14 -0.84
N LEU A 165 -6.67 11.84 -0.68
CA LEU A 165 -5.72 11.01 -1.41
C LEU A 165 -6.30 9.61 -1.53
N ASP A 166 -6.44 9.14 -2.76
CA ASP A 166 -6.79 7.78 -3.09
C ASP A 166 -5.69 7.23 -4.00
N THR A 167 -4.99 6.20 -3.52
CA THR A 167 -3.92 5.57 -4.30
C THR A 167 -4.05 4.07 -4.28
N THR A 168 -3.82 3.47 -5.46
CA THR A 168 -3.64 2.03 -5.56
C THR A 168 -2.24 1.70 -6.08
N THR A 169 -1.60 0.73 -5.43
CA THR A 169 -0.26 0.26 -5.84
C THR A 169 -0.20 -1.25 -5.90
N ARG A 170 0.77 -1.76 -6.66
CA ARG A 170 1.10 -3.18 -6.72
C ARG A 170 2.58 -3.39 -6.48
N LEU A 171 2.91 -4.25 -5.52
CA LEU A 171 4.27 -4.71 -5.24
C LEU A 171 4.41 -6.17 -5.66
N TYR A 172 5.29 -6.43 -6.63
CA TYR A 172 5.61 -7.80 -7.04
C TYR A 172 6.66 -8.45 -6.14
N SER A 173 6.50 -9.75 -5.88
CA SER A 173 7.50 -10.55 -5.16
C SER A 173 8.85 -10.44 -5.87
N PRO A 174 9.97 -10.39 -5.11
CA PRO A 174 11.30 -10.42 -5.70
C PRO A 174 11.70 -11.81 -6.22
N PHE A 175 10.87 -12.82 -5.95
CA PHE A 175 11.11 -14.21 -6.31
C PHE A 175 10.29 -14.65 -7.51
N GLY A 176 10.70 -15.73 -8.16
CA GLY A 176 9.96 -16.38 -9.24
C GLY A 176 8.70 -17.12 -8.80
N LEU A 177 7.99 -16.60 -7.79
CA LEU A 177 6.79 -17.21 -7.20
C LEU A 177 5.50 -16.81 -7.91
N GLY A 178 5.56 -15.77 -8.75
CA GLY A 178 4.38 -15.24 -9.45
C GLY A 178 3.38 -14.55 -8.52
N THR A 179 3.81 -14.11 -7.33
CA THR A 179 2.94 -13.42 -6.37
C THR A 179 3.15 -11.92 -6.37
N SER A 180 2.10 -11.18 -6.03
CA SER A 180 2.16 -9.74 -5.76
C SER A 180 1.24 -9.36 -4.60
N ILE A 181 1.36 -8.14 -4.11
CA ILE A 181 0.42 -7.56 -3.14
C ILE A 181 -0.10 -6.26 -3.74
N ASP A 182 -1.41 -6.13 -3.78
CA ASP A 182 -2.11 -4.91 -4.14
C ASP A 182 -2.40 -4.12 -2.88
N PHE A 183 -2.34 -2.80 -2.98
CA PHE A 183 -2.65 -1.89 -1.90
C PHE A 183 -3.66 -0.86 -2.38
N HIS A 184 -4.56 -0.47 -1.49
CA HIS A 184 -5.45 0.66 -1.68
C HIS A 184 -5.34 1.53 -0.42
N TYR A 185 -4.86 2.75 -0.60
CA TYR A 185 -4.67 3.72 0.45
C TYR A 185 -5.57 4.92 0.20
N ASP A 186 -6.53 5.11 1.11
CA ASP A 186 -7.48 6.21 1.14
C ASP A 186 -7.18 7.08 2.36
N TYR A 187 -7.03 8.38 2.16
CA TYR A 187 -6.73 9.35 3.20
C TYR A 187 -7.53 10.63 2.99
N HIS A 188 -8.17 11.08 4.07
CA HIS A 188 -8.92 12.31 4.16
C HIS A 188 -8.48 13.10 5.39
N TYR A 189 -8.22 14.38 5.21
CA TYR A 189 -8.03 15.30 6.33
C TYR A 189 -8.61 16.67 6.03
N ARG A 190 -9.46 17.15 6.94
CA ARG A 190 -10.04 18.48 6.89
C ARG A 190 -10.07 19.10 8.26
N LYS A 191 -9.33 20.20 8.41
CA LYS A 191 -9.39 21.04 9.59
C LYS A 191 -10.72 21.80 9.64
N ARG A 192 -11.55 21.59 10.68
CA ARG A 192 -12.73 22.42 10.94
C ARG A 192 -12.50 23.32 12.15
N SER A 193 -13.42 24.28 12.38
CA SER A 193 -13.25 25.29 13.43
C SER A 193 -13.27 24.72 14.85
N TYR A 194 -13.91 23.56 15.05
CA TYR A 194 -14.10 22.96 16.38
C TYR A 194 -13.50 21.57 16.50
N GLU A 195 -13.43 20.80 15.40
CA GLU A 195 -12.90 19.44 15.36
C GLU A 195 -12.23 19.19 14.00
N ASP A 196 -11.23 18.31 13.98
CA ASP A 196 -10.60 17.87 12.74
C ASP A 196 -11.35 16.64 12.22
N GLU A 197 -11.79 16.69 10.96
CA GLU A 197 -12.33 15.56 10.22
C GLU A 197 -11.16 14.80 9.59
N ARG A 198 -11.07 13.51 9.88
CA ARG A 198 -9.95 12.69 9.46
C ARG A 198 -10.38 11.25 9.22
N ASP A 199 -9.89 10.70 8.12
CA ASP A 199 -9.96 9.29 7.80
C ASP A 199 -8.65 8.85 7.16
N ALA A 200 -8.22 7.64 7.45
CA ALA A 200 -7.05 7.06 6.83
C ALA A 200 -7.18 5.54 6.86
N MET A 201 -7.24 4.92 5.68
CA MET A 201 -7.42 3.49 5.49
C MET A 201 -6.33 2.96 4.56
N LEU A 202 -5.68 1.87 4.95
CA LEU A 202 -4.79 1.12 4.06
C LEU A 202 -5.23 -0.33 3.98
N ASN A 203 -5.69 -0.77 2.80
CA ASN A 203 -6.00 -2.15 2.50
C ASN A 203 -4.83 -2.81 1.76
N ALA A 204 -4.62 -4.11 1.99
CA ALA A 204 -3.65 -4.92 1.28
C ALA A 204 -4.28 -6.26 0.87
N ALA A 205 -4.08 -6.67 -0.38
CA ALA A 205 -4.60 -7.93 -0.92
C ALA A 205 -3.51 -8.73 -1.63
N GLY A 206 -3.32 -9.98 -1.22
CA GLY A 206 -2.38 -10.89 -1.90
C GLY A 206 -2.93 -11.32 -3.26
N ARG A 207 -2.06 -11.39 -4.28
CA ARG A 207 -2.36 -11.88 -5.62
C ARG A 207 -1.48 -13.04 -6.04
N GLU A 208 -2.06 -13.91 -6.83
CA GLU A 208 -1.40 -15.01 -7.53
C GLU A 208 -1.29 -14.72 -9.02
N ILE A 209 -0.37 -15.40 -9.71
CA ILE A 209 -0.11 -15.18 -11.13
C ILE A 209 -1.29 -15.53 -12.03
N SER A 210 -2.18 -16.42 -11.56
CA SER A 210 -3.44 -16.75 -12.23
C SER A 210 -4.42 -15.57 -12.29
N GLU A 211 -4.25 -14.59 -11.42
CA GLU A 211 -5.11 -13.40 -11.33
C GLU A 211 -4.57 -12.24 -12.19
N CYS A 212 -3.45 -12.44 -12.90
CA CYS A 212 -2.94 -11.45 -13.84
C CYS A 212 -3.92 -11.19 -15.00
N ASP A 213 -4.27 -9.93 -15.20
CA ASP A 213 -5.16 -9.46 -16.26
C ASP A 213 -4.42 -8.43 -17.12
N PRO A 214 -3.80 -8.87 -18.24
CA PRO A 214 -3.09 -7.98 -19.15
C PRO A 214 -3.94 -6.88 -19.78
N ASP A 215 -5.25 -7.09 -19.86
CA ASP A 215 -6.18 -6.15 -20.50
C ASP A 215 -6.65 -5.08 -19.50
N LYS A 216 -6.61 -5.40 -18.19
CA LYS A 216 -6.88 -4.47 -17.08
C LYS A 216 -5.76 -4.47 -16.04
N PRO A 217 -4.53 -4.03 -16.41
CA PRO A 217 -3.36 -4.15 -15.55
C PRO A 217 -3.46 -3.33 -14.26
N THR A 218 -4.33 -2.31 -14.23
CA THR A 218 -4.56 -1.40 -13.10
C THR A 218 -5.67 -1.85 -12.15
N LYS A 219 -6.36 -2.98 -12.42
CA LYS A 219 -7.39 -3.50 -11.51
C LYS A 219 -6.76 -3.84 -10.16
N CYS A 220 -7.24 -3.24 -9.07
CA CYS A 220 -6.73 -3.42 -7.72
C CYS A 220 -7.56 -4.46 -6.95
N ALA A 221 -6.92 -5.49 -6.39
CA ALA A 221 -7.60 -6.49 -5.55
C ALA A 221 -7.88 -6.00 -4.11
N ALA A 222 -7.25 -4.90 -3.69
CA ALA A 222 -7.43 -4.30 -2.37
C ALA A 222 -8.48 -3.18 -2.33
N GLU A 223 -8.97 -2.80 -3.52
CA GLU A 223 -10.02 -1.79 -3.65
C GLU A 223 -11.37 -2.39 -3.23
N PRO A 224 -12.18 -1.66 -2.44
CA PRO A 224 -13.47 -2.14 -2.02
C PRO A 224 -14.43 -2.29 -3.21
N GLU A 225 -14.99 -3.49 -3.43
CA GLU A 225 -16.13 -3.70 -4.34
C GLU A 225 -17.32 -2.82 -3.90
N LEU A 226 -17.51 -1.69 -4.57
CA LEU A 226 -18.71 -0.89 -4.36
C LEU A 226 -19.94 -1.76 -4.69
N PRO A 227 -21.00 -1.71 -3.86
CA PRO A 227 -22.24 -2.35 -4.25
C PRO A 227 -22.65 -1.78 -5.61
N GLU A 228 -22.81 -2.66 -6.60
CA GLU A 228 -23.44 -2.29 -7.85
C GLU A 228 -24.84 -1.81 -7.46
N TYR A 229 -25.03 -0.49 -7.44
CA TYR A 229 -26.36 0.08 -7.40
C TYR A 229 -26.97 -0.37 -8.72
N GLU A 230 -27.80 -1.41 -8.68
CA GLU A 230 -28.74 -1.66 -9.75
C GLU A 230 -29.44 -0.31 -9.93
N GLU A 231 -29.14 0.37 -11.04
CA GLU A 231 -29.90 1.54 -11.43
C GLU A 231 -31.31 1.01 -11.57
N ASP A 232 -32.14 1.20 -10.52
CA ASP A 232 -33.55 0.86 -10.54
C ASP A 232 -34.06 1.49 -11.83
N GLU A 233 -34.30 0.66 -12.85
CA GLU A 233 -34.84 1.10 -14.13
C GLU A 233 -36.13 1.80 -13.75
N GLU A 234 -36.14 3.14 -13.78
CA GLU A 234 -37.30 3.94 -13.41
C GLU A 234 -38.51 3.33 -14.10
N GLU A 235 -39.34 2.66 -13.30
CA GLU A 235 -40.47 1.91 -13.75
C GLU A 235 -41.35 2.89 -14.52
N LYS A 236 -41.36 2.74 -15.85
CA LYS A 236 -42.36 3.40 -16.67
C LYS A 236 -43.70 2.90 -16.16
N GLY A 237 -44.40 3.78 -15.44
CA GLY A 237 -45.69 3.49 -14.82
C GLY A 237 -46.64 2.80 -15.79
N GLU A 238 -46.75 1.50 -15.63
CA GLU A 238 -47.89 0.71 -16.07
C GLU A 238 -48.55 0.23 -14.77
N ASP A 239 -49.79 0.65 -14.55
CA ASP A 239 -50.63 0.21 -13.44
C ASP A 239 -50.66 -1.33 -13.40
N LYS A 240 -49.81 -1.96 -12.58
CA LYS A 240 -49.83 -3.40 -12.36
C LYS A 240 -50.42 -3.71 -10.99
N ASP A 241 -51.22 -4.77 -10.98
CA ASP A 241 -52.01 -5.23 -9.84
C ASP A 241 -51.13 -5.48 -8.59
N PRO A 242 -51.55 -5.00 -7.40
CA PRO A 242 -50.75 -5.03 -6.17
C PRO A 242 -50.53 -6.43 -5.56
N GLU A 243 -50.90 -7.52 -6.22
CA GLU A 243 -50.71 -8.89 -5.71
C GLU A 243 -49.44 -9.61 -6.26
N GLU A 244 -48.73 -9.06 -7.25
CA GLU A 244 -47.51 -9.70 -7.80
C GLU A 244 -46.17 -9.18 -7.22
N GLU A 245 -46.17 -8.10 -6.44
CA GLU A 245 -44.92 -7.53 -5.87
C GLU A 245 -44.39 -8.27 -4.63
N GLU A 246 -45.24 -9.00 -3.88
CA GLU A 246 -44.82 -9.69 -2.64
C GLU A 246 -43.96 -10.96 -2.88
N GLU A 247 -43.83 -11.42 -4.14
CA GLU A 247 -43.05 -12.63 -4.47
C GLU A 247 -41.65 -12.32 -5.04
N LYS A 248 -41.39 -11.09 -5.50
CA LYS A 248 -40.07 -10.71 -6.05
C LYS A 248 -39.04 -10.33 -4.98
N GLU A 249 -39.46 -9.82 -3.83
CA GLU A 249 -38.56 -9.47 -2.71
C GLU A 249 -37.94 -10.68 -1.99
N ARG A 250 -38.37 -11.91 -2.29
CA ARG A 250 -37.81 -13.13 -1.66
C ARG A 250 -36.62 -13.76 -2.40
N GLY A 251 -36.14 -13.15 -3.49
CA GLY A 251 -35.21 -13.77 -4.43
C GLY A 251 -33.76 -13.23 -4.46
N THR A 252 -33.42 -12.12 -3.82
CA THR A 252 -32.06 -11.55 -3.83
C THR A 252 -31.16 -12.27 -2.83
N LYS A 253 -30.76 -13.48 -3.21
CA LYS A 253 -29.77 -14.27 -2.50
C LYS A 253 -28.39 -13.62 -2.70
N PHE A 254 -28.02 -12.74 -1.77
CA PHE A 254 -26.67 -12.18 -1.65
C PHE A 254 -25.63 -13.32 -1.80
N ARG A 255 -24.88 -13.31 -2.90
CA ARG A 255 -23.72 -14.19 -3.05
C ARG A 255 -22.63 -13.66 -2.13
N HIS A 256 -22.48 -14.29 -0.97
CA HIS A 256 -21.35 -14.08 -0.09
C HIS A 256 -20.09 -14.61 -0.79
N ILE A 257 -19.32 -13.73 -1.44
CA ILE A 257 -18.02 -14.07 -2.02
C ILE A 257 -16.99 -13.92 -0.90
N GLU A 258 -16.53 -15.04 -0.35
CA GLU A 258 -15.42 -15.11 0.60
C GLU A 258 -14.09 -14.79 -0.12
N ASN A 259 -13.85 -13.53 -0.48
CA ASN A 259 -12.53 -13.08 -0.90
C ASN A 259 -11.64 -12.91 0.35
N LEU A 260 -11.16 -14.03 0.91
CA LEU A 260 -10.29 -14.15 2.08
C LEU A 260 -8.89 -13.49 1.94
N LYS A 261 -8.65 -12.70 0.88
CA LYS A 261 -7.32 -12.21 0.50
C LYS A 261 -7.05 -10.75 0.85
N ALA A 262 -8.07 -9.95 1.17
CA ALA A 262 -7.93 -8.52 1.50
C ALA A 262 -7.95 -8.27 3.01
N TYR A 263 -7.01 -7.45 3.50
CA TYR A 263 -6.90 -7.04 4.89
C TYR A 263 -6.79 -5.53 5.01
N THR A 264 -7.59 -4.92 5.87
CA THR A 264 -7.41 -3.54 6.31
C THR A 264 -6.29 -3.50 7.36
N LEU A 265 -5.19 -2.83 7.03
CA LEU A 265 -4.03 -2.69 7.90
C LEU A 265 -4.26 -1.66 9.01
N PHE A 266 -4.90 -0.55 8.67
CA PHE A 266 -5.44 0.40 9.64
C PHE A 266 -6.63 1.14 9.02
N SER A 267 -7.53 1.60 9.89
CA SER A 267 -8.58 2.58 9.60
C SER A 267 -8.60 3.55 10.77
N GLY A 268 -8.78 4.85 10.51
CA GLY A 268 -8.70 5.89 11.52
C GLY A 268 -9.81 6.91 11.37
N VAL A 269 -11.04 6.54 11.71
CA VAL A 269 -12.20 7.46 11.66
C VAL A 269 -12.36 8.18 13.00
N ARG A 270 -12.53 9.51 12.98
CA ARG A 270 -13.00 10.28 14.13
C ARG A 270 -14.21 11.14 13.72
N ASN A 271 -15.40 10.74 14.18
CA ASN A 271 -16.68 11.29 13.71
C ASN A 271 -16.90 12.77 14.06
N CYS A 272 -17.37 13.54 13.06
CA CYS A 272 -18.37 14.60 13.22
C CYS A 272 -19.65 14.18 12.46
N PHE A 273 -20.75 13.91 13.18
CA PHE A 273 -22.14 13.73 12.73
C PHE A 273 -22.44 13.44 11.23
N THR A 274 -22.86 12.18 10.95
CA THR A 274 -24.02 11.69 10.13
C THR A 274 -23.72 10.59 9.10
N SER A 275 -24.68 9.66 9.06
CA SER A 275 -25.11 8.75 7.97
C SER A 275 -24.21 7.59 7.54
N SER A 276 -24.67 6.40 7.94
CA SER A 276 -24.34 5.08 7.42
C SER A 276 -24.41 5.00 5.89
N ARG A 277 -23.34 4.55 5.23
CA ARG A 277 -23.38 3.81 3.96
C ARG A 277 -22.06 3.09 3.69
N LEU A 278 -22.20 1.97 2.97
CA LEU A 278 -21.21 1.11 2.31
C LEU A 278 -20.73 -0.13 3.10
N SER A 279 -21.34 -1.25 2.70
CA SER A 279 -20.86 -2.61 2.87
C SER A 279 -19.94 -2.97 1.72
N THR A 280 -18.65 -2.98 1.99
CA THR A 280 -17.72 -3.85 1.28
C THR A 280 -17.37 -5.02 2.17
N ASN A 281 -16.76 -6.09 1.63
CA ASN A 281 -16.08 -7.12 2.43
C ASN A 281 -14.82 -6.54 3.11
N VAL A 282 -15.01 -5.49 3.90
CA VAL A 282 -14.17 -5.10 5.02
C VAL A 282 -14.56 -6.05 6.12
N MET A 283 -13.61 -6.79 6.71
CA MET A 283 -13.96 -7.65 7.84
C MET A 283 -14.47 -6.84 9.05
N PHE A 284 -14.43 -5.49 9.01
CA PHE A 284 -15.03 -4.59 10.01
C PHE A 284 -15.50 -3.25 9.42
N SER A 285 -16.82 -3.04 9.39
CA SER A 285 -17.48 -1.73 9.33
C SER A 285 -17.78 -1.28 10.76
N ALA A 286 -17.36 -0.07 11.13
CA ALA A 286 -17.68 0.50 12.44
C ALA A 286 -19.14 0.96 12.46
N GLN A 287 -20.03 0.15 13.05
CA GLN A 287 -21.23 0.65 13.70
C GLN A 287 -21.27 0.16 15.14
N THR A 288 -20.57 0.87 16.02
CA THR A 288 -21.07 1.19 17.36
C THR A 288 -20.25 2.34 17.91
N GLU A 289 -20.94 3.43 18.24
CA GLU A 289 -20.43 4.58 18.96
C GLU A 289 -19.79 4.14 20.28
N ASP A 290 -18.47 4.23 20.40
CA ASP A 290 -17.88 4.55 21.70
C ASP A 290 -17.60 6.05 21.70
N MET A 291 -18.56 6.82 22.24
CA MET A 291 -18.42 8.27 22.52
C MET A 291 -17.32 8.58 23.56
N ILE A 292 -16.48 7.60 23.93
CA ILE A 292 -15.47 7.71 24.97
C ILE A 292 -14.09 7.41 24.38
N GLY A 293 -13.58 8.36 23.60
CA GLY A 293 -12.16 8.66 23.49
C GLY A 293 -11.22 7.54 23.04
N GLY A 294 -11.38 7.04 21.81
CA GLY A 294 -10.39 6.12 21.23
C GLY A 294 -10.37 6.18 19.71
N TRP A 295 -9.17 6.21 19.14
CA TRP A 295 -8.97 5.75 17.77
C TRP A 295 -9.46 4.31 17.68
N SER A 296 -10.29 3.98 16.70
CA SER A 296 -10.47 2.59 16.31
C SER A 296 -9.27 2.16 15.47
N THR A 297 -8.06 2.12 16.03
CA THR A 297 -6.93 1.40 15.41
C THR A 297 -7.27 -0.09 15.45
N MET A 298 -8.13 -0.50 14.51
CA MET A 298 -8.74 -1.82 14.48
C MET A 298 -7.66 -2.90 14.43
N TYR A 299 -8.00 -4.00 15.09
CA TYR A 299 -7.36 -5.29 15.39
C TYR A 299 -6.30 -5.90 14.45
N ILE A 300 -5.42 -5.15 13.80
CA ILE A 300 -4.29 -5.77 13.12
C ILE A 300 -3.37 -6.40 14.15
N THR A 301 -3.34 -7.73 14.13
CA THR A 301 -2.49 -8.54 14.97
C THR A 301 -1.22 -8.91 14.21
N GLU A 302 -0.23 -9.39 14.95
CA GLU A 302 0.97 -9.97 14.36
C GLU A 302 0.63 -11.12 13.41
N LYS A 303 -0.41 -11.92 13.73
CA LYS A 303 -0.88 -13.00 12.86
C LYS A 303 -1.38 -12.46 11.52
N ASN A 304 -2.13 -11.35 11.53
CA ASN A 304 -2.63 -10.73 10.30
C ASN A 304 -1.48 -10.21 9.42
N VAL A 305 -0.46 -9.59 10.00
CA VAL A 305 0.69 -9.10 9.22
C VAL A 305 1.51 -10.27 8.65
N LYS A 306 1.72 -11.33 9.45
CA LYS A 306 2.52 -12.50 9.05
C LYS A 306 1.91 -13.29 7.89
N VAL A 307 0.62 -13.15 7.58
CA VAL A 307 0.01 -13.84 6.43
C VAL A 307 0.63 -13.42 5.09
N PHE A 308 1.23 -12.23 5.03
CA PHE A 308 1.88 -11.72 3.81
C PHE A 308 3.32 -12.23 3.64
N GLU A 309 3.99 -12.68 4.71
CA GLU A 309 5.42 -13.00 4.65
C GLU A 309 5.70 -14.19 3.72
N GLU A 310 5.01 -15.31 3.95
CA GLU A 310 5.27 -16.55 3.22
C GLU A 310 4.85 -16.48 1.74
N PRO A 311 3.65 -15.98 1.37
CA PRO A 311 3.29 -15.85 -0.05
C PRO A 311 4.20 -14.88 -0.81
N PHE A 312 4.71 -13.85 -0.15
CA PHE A 312 5.51 -12.80 -0.80
C PHE A 312 7.00 -13.11 -0.83
N PHE A 313 7.56 -13.67 0.25
CA PHE A 313 9.00 -13.97 0.38
C PHE A 313 9.34 -15.46 0.26
N GLY A 314 8.35 -16.34 0.14
CA GLY A 314 8.56 -17.79 0.05
C GLY A 314 9.10 -18.43 1.32
N THR A 315 8.97 -17.80 2.48
CA THR A 315 9.42 -18.32 3.78
C THR A 315 8.87 -17.44 4.89
N LYS A 316 8.90 -17.92 6.14
CA LYS A 316 8.34 -17.23 7.30
C LYS A 316 9.37 -17.03 8.42
N GLY A 317 9.11 -16.06 9.29
CA GLY A 317 9.83 -15.83 10.54
C GLY A 317 11.21 -15.21 10.39
N TRP A 318 11.59 -14.73 9.20
CA TRP A 318 12.89 -14.09 8.99
C TRP A 318 12.79 -12.57 8.97
N ILE A 319 11.59 -12.02 8.76
CA ILE A 319 11.26 -10.60 8.88
C ILE A 319 10.34 -10.41 10.09
N SER A 320 10.63 -9.44 10.95
CA SER A 320 9.74 -9.15 12.07
C SER A 320 8.38 -8.59 11.61
N PRO A 321 7.31 -8.73 12.41
CA PRO A 321 6.03 -8.08 12.13
C PRO A 321 6.16 -6.57 11.94
N ARG A 322 7.01 -5.92 12.73
CA ARG A 322 7.28 -4.48 12.58
C ARG A 322 7.87 -4.16 11.22
N LYS A 323 8.84 -4.97 10.77
CA LYS A 323 9.51 -4.77 9.49
C LYS A 323 8.57 -5.03 8.31
N LEU A 324 7.69 -6.03 8.41
CA LEU A 324 6.62 -6.25 7.45
C LEU A 324 5.67 -5.05 7.39
N VAL A 325 5.25 -4.49 8.53
CA VAL A 325 4.44 -3.25 8.54
C VAL A 325 5.16 -2.08 7.86
N ASP A 326 6.45 -1.87 8.12
CA ASP A 326 7.22 -0.83 7.43
C ASP A 326 7.20 -1.04 5.88
N ILE A 327 7.31 -2.29 5.41
CA ILE A 327 7.24 -2.65 3.99
C ILE A 327 5.85 -2.40 3.42
N LEU A 328 4.80 -2.89 4.08
CA LEU A 328 3.41 -2.78 3.61
C LEU A 328 2.96 -1.31 3.56
N MET A 329 3.27 -0.52 4.58
CA MET A 329 2.96 0.91 4.59
C MET A 329 3.73 1.66 3.50
N ALA A 330 5.02 1.37 3.31
CA ALA A 330 5.80 1.99 2.26
C ALA A 330 5.26 1.63 0.87
N ALA A 331 4.93 0.36 0.64
CA ALA A 331 4.39 -0.11 -0.63
C ALA A 331 3.01 0.50 -0.95
N GLY A 332 2.12 0.62 0.04
CA GLY A 332 0.85 1.35 -0.07
C GLY A 332 1.00 2.88 -0.09
N THR A 333 2.22 3.40 -0.03
CA THR A 333 2.55 4.83 -0.02
C THR A 333 2.00 5.65 1.16
N ALA A 334 1.51 4.98 2.21
CA ALA A 334 1.03 5.62 3.41
C ALA A 334 2.14 6.43 4.11
N LEU A 335 1.81 7.66 4.50
CA LEU A 335 2.73 8.63 5.14
C LEU A 335 3.83 9.15 4.21
N LEU A 336 3.66 9.07 2.89
CA LEU A 336 4.64 9.53 1.91
C LEU A 336 4.19 10.72 1.07
N HIS A 337 2.92 11.11 1.17
CA HIS A 337 2.31 12.20 0.41
C HIS A 337 2.19 13.50 1.21
N GLY A 338 2.96 13.70 2.28
CA GLY A 338 2.89 14.96 3.03
C GLY A 338 1.58 15.10 3.82
N GLU A 339 1.07 13.98 4.29
CA GLU A 339 -0.11 13.86 5.13
C GLU A 339 0.04 14.71 6.40
N THR A 340 -1.00 15.47 6.73
CA THR A 340 -1.03 16.34 7.93
C THR A 340 -1.22 15.51 9.19
N ASP A 341 -2.12 14.53 9.15
CA ASP A 341 -2.35 13.61 10.27
C ASP A 341 -1.67 12.27 9.99
N THR A 342 -0.66 11.97 10.79
CA THR A 342 0.12 10.72 10.71
C THR A 342 -0.17 9.78 11.87
N GLU A 343 -1.06 10.14 12.81
CA GLU A 343 -1.19 9.47 14.10
C GLU A 343 -1.59 8.00 13.96
N ALA A 344 -2.54 7.68 13.07
CA ALA A 344 -2.99 6.29 12.84
C ALA A 344 -1.85 5.39 12.32
N GLY A 345 -1.11 5.85 11.32
CA GLY A 345 -0.02 5.11 10.73
C GLY A 345 1.19 4.96 11.67
N GLU A 346 1.51 6.01 12.43
CA GLU A 346 2.56 5.95 13.46
C GLU A 346 2.17 5.01 14.60
N HIS A 347 0.91 5.06 15.06
CA HIS A 347 0.40 4.16 16.07
C HIS A 347 0.49 2.70 15.62
N LEU A 348 0.10 2.39 14.38
CA LEU A 348 0.24 1.07 13.80
C LEU A 348 1.69 0.57 13.85
N GLN A 349 2.61 1.42 13.40
CA GLN A 349 4.03 1.14 13.47
C GLN A 349 4.46 0.78 14.90
N HIS A 350 4.12 1.60 15.89
CA HIS A 350 4.53 1.39 17.29
C HIS A 350 3.90 0.16 17.97
N LYS A 351 2.87 -0.44 17.35
CA LYS A 351 2.25 -1.67 17.85
C LYS A 351 3.15 -2.90 17.77
N PHE A 352 4.20 -2.89 16.94
CA PHE A 352 5.06 -4.05 16.73
C PHE A 352 6.52 -3.77 17.10
N ASP A 353 7.20 -4.82 17.54
CA ASP A 353 8.63 -4.79 17.84
C ASP A 353 9.45 -5.43 16.70
N TYR A 354 10.69 -4.97 16.54
CA TYR A 354 11.66 -5.57 15.62
C TYR A 354 12.24 -6.88 16.16
N TYR A 355 12.82 -7.69 15.28
CA TYR A 355 13.69 -8.78 15.71
C TYR A 355 15.04 -8.25 16.20
N GLN A 356 15.73 -9.06 17.02
CA GLN A 356 17.03 -8.72 17.56
C GLN A 356 18.03 -8.44 16.44
N GLY A 357 18.52 -7.19 16.37
CA GLY A 357 19.54 -6.77 15.39
C GLY A 357 18.98 -6.10 14.13
N GLU A 358 17.66 -6.16 13.92
CA GLU A 358 17.02 -5.38 12.85
C GLU A 358 17.07 -3.88 13.17
N LYS A 359 17.05 -3.07 12.11
CA LYS A 359 16.99 -1.60 12.21
C LYS A 359 15.82 -1.08 11.38
N SER A 360 15.44 0.18 11.56
CA SER A 360 14.38 0.79 10.74
C SER A 360 14.75 0.87 9.26
N GLY A 361 16.03 0.99 8.92
CA GLY A 361 16.50 1.22 7.55
C GLY A 361 16.32 2.68 7.07
N LYS A 362 15.71 3.55 7.88
CA LYS A 362 15.53 4.97 7.54
C LYS A 362 16.89 5.62 7.25
N GLY A 363 17.00 6.26 6.09
CA GLY A 363 18.18 7.02 5.68
C GLY A 363 19.31 6.21 5.02
N MET A 364 19.13 4.91 4.75
CA MET A 364 20.17 4.10 4.09
C MET A 364 20.55 4.63 2.70
N PHE A 365 19.57 5.16 1.93
CA PHE A 365 19.80 5.74 0.59
C PHE A 365 20.03 7.27 0.60
N ALA A 366 20.27 7.89 1.77
CA ALA A 366 20.37 9.35 1.84
C ALA A 366 21.54 9.92 1.02
N LYS A 367 22.66 9.18 0.96
CA LYS A 367 23.84 9.58 0.18
C LYS A 367 23.61 9.45 -1.31
N GLU A 368 23.07 8.32 -1.74
CA GLU A 368 22.71 7.99 -3.12
C GLU A 368 21.71 9.02 -3.67
N ARG A 369 20.69 9.38 -2.86
CA ARG A 369 19.71 10.41 -3.22
C ARG A 369 20.35 11.78 -3.41
N THR A 370 21.29 12.14 -2.54
CA THR A 370 22.04 13.40 -2.66
C THR A 370 22.86 13.42 -3.96
N GLN A 371 23.51 12.31 -4.30
CA GLN A 371 24.28 12.17 -5.54
C GLN A 371 23.39 12.24 -6.79
N LEU A 372 22.27 11.52 -6.81
CA LEU A 372 21.31 11.56 -7.92
C LEU A 372 20.77 12.98 -8.13
N THR A 373 20.40 13.68 -7.05
CA THR A 373 19.94 15.08 -7.13
C THR A 373 21.00 16.01 -7.71
N GLN A 374 22.28 15.78 -7.39
CA GLN A 374 23.39 16.55 -7.96
C GLN A 374 23.59 16.25 -9.45
N LEU A 375 23.46 14.98 -9.86
CA LEU A 375 23.55 14.57 -11.27
C LEU A 375 22.41 15.15 -12.09
N GLU A 376 21.16 15.05 -11.62
CA GLU A 376 19.98 15.63 -12.28
C GLU A 376 20.11 17.15 -12.44
N LYS A 377 20.61 17.86 -11.41
CA LYS A 377 20.90 19.29 -11.50
C LYS A 377 21.98 19.61 -12.53
N ALA A 378 23.04 18.80 -12.58
CA ALA A 378 24.13 18.98 -13.54
C ALA A 378 23.66 18.74 -14.98
N GLU A 379 22.80 17.75 -15.21
CA GLU A 379 22.23 17.44 -16.52
C GLU A 379 21.28 18.53 -17.02
N LYS A 380 20.35 19.00 -16.15
CA LYS A 380 19.48 20.15 -16.46
C LYS A 380 20.28 21.42 -16.78
N ALA A 381 21.41 21.64 -16.10
CA ALA A 381 22.29 22.77 -16.37
C ALA A 381 23.01 22.64 -17.72
N LYS A 382 23.35 21.42 -18.17
CA LYS A 382 23.90 21.17 -19.51
C LYS A 382 22.88 21.42 -20.61
N GLY A 383 21.67 20.87 -20.49
CA GLY A 383 20.61 21.08 -21.48
C GLY A 383 20.25 22.56 -21.70
N LYS A 384 20.24 23.38 -20.63
CA LYS A 384 20.04 24.83 -20.74
C LYS A 384 21.17 25.57 -21.48
N LYS A 385 22.42 25.09 -21.37
CA LYS A 385 23.56 25.70 -22.07
C LYS A 385 23.53 25.39 -23.57
N ASP A 386 23.12 24.18 -23.94
CA ASP A 386 23.04 23.79 -25.35
C ASP A 386 21.90 24.54 -26.08
N LEU A 387 20.76 24.78 -25.42
CA LEU A 387 19.68 25.62 -25.94
C LEU A 387 20.04 27.11 -26.09
N SER A 388 21.09 27.59 -25.42
CA SER A 388 21.57 28.97 -25.54
C SER A 388 22.61 29.18 -26.65
N ARG A 389 22.89 28.12 -27.42
CA ARG A 389 23.88 28.10 -28.51
C ARG A 389 23.24 28.09 -29.90
N GLU A 390 21.93 27.87 -29.99
CA GLU A 390 21.07 28.16 -31.15
C GLU A 390 20.56 29.60 -31.06
#